data_AF-A0A9D8MUL4-F1
#
_entry.id   AF-A0A9D8MUL4-F1
#
_cell.length_a   1.000
_cell.length_b   1.000
_cell.length_c   1.000
_cell.angle_alpha   90.00
_cell.angle_beta   90.00
_cell.angle_gamma   90.00
#
_symmetry.space_group_name_H-M   'P 1'
#
loop_
_entity.id
_entity.type
_entity.pdbx_description
1 polymer ?
#
loop_
_entity_poly.entity_id
_entity_poly.type
_entity_poly.pdbx_seq_one_letter_code
_entity_poly.pdbx_strand_id
1 'polypeptide(L)'
;MDNLSLLYKLALIIGAIANLFMAASLLAGQKPYRKYVIYSRARQFTILWLAAFALGYLIHAFLELRVIWPTAATAVTVSYFHIGAICFCWGYIPLLNPDYLTRRIAVRDTVIYAIELISCWTMAFIWKEQNIYTALPFLLFFGYCAFNVVVFYKTFHRVSFRLLMMSYGNVRGFVRWMQLSCDIIIFFGIFLVALVLLFPNAIRLFTPIEAIAGIGLFAYIVRSISRYGKVVEDATRATENVAEFNKK
;
A
#
# COMPACT_ATOMS: atom_id res chain seq x y z
N MET A 1 -25.11 23.00 0.75
CA MET A 1 -24.19 21.85 0.88
C MET A 1 -23.94 21.68 2.37
N ASP A 2 -24.36 20.58 2.98
CA ASP A 2 -24.25 20.41 4.43
C ASP A 2 -22.77 20.44 4.84
N ASN A 3 -22.46 21.03 6.01
CA ASN A 3 -21.08 21.21 6.49
C ASN A 3 -20.25 19.92 6.46
N LEU A 4 -20.90 18.77 6.71
CA LEU A 4 -20.28 17.44 6.65
C LEU A 4 -19.85 17.05 5.22
N SER A 5 -20.68 17.35 4.22
CA SER A 5 -20.37 17.07 2.81
C SER A 5 -19.23 17.94 2.29
N LEU A 6 -19.13 19.19 2.77
CA LEU A 6 -18.00 20.07 2.47
C LEU A 6 -16.71 19.54 3.11
N LEU A 7 -16.75 19.18 4.40
CA LEU A 7 -15.60 18.62 5.11
C LEU A 7 -15.08 17.33 4.46
N TYR A 8 -16.00 16.42 4.09
CA TYR A 8 -15.68 15.18 3.37
C TYR A 8 -14.93 15.45 2.06
N LYS A 9 -15.45 16.34 1.21
CA LYS A 9 -14.80 16.68 -0.08
C LYS A 9 -13.43 17.32 0.13
N LEU A 10 -13.34 18.29 1.04
CA LEU A 10 -12.08 18.98 1.31
C LEU A 10 -11.01 18.01 1.83
N ALA A 11 -11.37 17.11 2.75
CA ALA A 11 -10.43 16.14 3.29
C ALA A 11 -9.88 15.19 2.20
N LEU A 12 -10.74 14.72 1.29
CA LEU A 12 -10.31 13.90 0.15
C LEU A 12 -9.39 14.66 -0.80
N ILE A 13 -9.73 15.91 -1.13
CA ILE A 13 -8.91 16.76 -2.02
C ILE A 13 -7.54 17.02 -1.38
N ILE A 14 -7.50 17.39 -0.09
CA ILE A 14 -6.26 17.61 0.66
C ILE A 14 -5.43 16.32 0.69
N GLY A 15 -6.06 15.18 0.98
CA GLY A 15 -5.41 13.87 0.93
C GLY A 15 -4.82 13.55 -0.44
N ALA A 16 -5.56 13.84 -1.52
CA ALA A 16 -5.10 13.61 -2.88
C ALA A 16 -3.89 14.49 -3.24
N ILE A 17 -3.97 15.78 -2.93
CA ILE A 17 -2.87 16.74 -3.17
C ILE A 17 -1.64 16.33 -2.38
N ALA A 18 -1.79 15.97 -1.10
CA ALA A 18 -0.69 15.50 -0.26
C ALA A 18 -0.04 14.24 -0.84
N ASN A 19 -0.82 13.27 -1.30
CA ASN A 19 -0.31 12.06 -1.96
C ASN A 19 0.45 12.37 -3.24
N LEU A 20 -0.07 13.25 -4.09
CA LEU A 20 0.63 13.68 -5.32
C LEU A 20 1.92 14.44 -5.00
N PHE A 21 1.91 15.31 -3.99
CA PHE A 21 3.09 16.02 -3.55
C PHE A 21 4.17 15.06 -3.03
N MET A 22 3.78 14.07 -2.23
CA MET A 22 4.69 13.02 -1.76
C MET A 22 5.25 12.19 -2.92
N ALA A 23 4.42 11.80 -3.88
CA ALA A 23 4.85 11.11 -5.09
C ALA A 23 5.85 11.94 -5.91
N ALA A 24 5.56 13.22 -6.12
CA ALA A 24 6.46 14.17 -6.79
C ALA A 24 7.78 14.34 -6.04
N SER A 25 7.75 14.37 -4.71
CA SER A 25 8.97 14.44 -3.88
C SER A 25 9.87 13.22 -4.07
N LEU A 26 9.30 12.02 -4.22
CA LEU A 26 10.04 10.79 -4.51
C LEU A 26 10.57 10.78 -5.96
N LEU A 27 9.82 11.32 -6.92
CA LEU A 27 10.28 11.49 -8.30
C LEU A 27 11.47 12.44 -8.41
N ALA A 28 11.50 13.52 -7.62
CA ALA A 28 12.61 14.47 -7.57
C ALA A 28 13.79 13.96 -6.70
N GLY A 29 13.49 13.18 -5.66
CA GLY A 29 14.44 12.79 -4.62
C GLY A 29 15.57 11.85 -5.04
N GLN A 30 16.69 11.99 -4.33
CA GLN A 30 17.80 11.03 -4.20
C GLN A 30 18.30 10.40 -5.51
N LYS A 31 18.71 11.26 -6.45
CA LYS A 31 19.39 10.89 -7.70
C LYS A 31 20.59 9.94 -7.51
N PRO A 32 21.49 10.11 -6.52
CA PRO A 32 22.69 9.28 -6.39
C PRO A 32 22.42 7.78 -6.17
N TYR A 33 21.29 7.45 -5.54
CA TYR A 33 20.96 6.08 -5.16
C TYR A 33 20.08 5.36 -6.18
N ARG A 34 19.66 6.04 -7.25
CA ARG A 34 18.81 5.46 -8.32
C ARG A 34 19.45 4.30 -9.06
N LYS A 35 20.79 4.22 -9.03
CA LYS A 35 21.56 3.12 -9.60
C LYS A 35 21.27 1.77 -8.94
N TYR A 36 20.83 1.77 -7.67
CA TYR A 36 20.47 0.55 -6.96
C TYR A 36 19.05 0.11 -7.37
N VAL A 37 18.97 -1.01 -8.09
CA VAL A 37 17.71 -1.53 -8.68
C VAL A 37 16.63 -1.73 -7.62
N ILE A 38 16.99 -2.33 -6.48
CA ILE A 38 16.05 -2.62 -5.40
C ILE A 38 15.45 -1.33 -4.82
N TYR A 39 16.28 -0.31 -4.58
CA TYR A 39 15.81 0.99 -4.11
C TYR A 39 14.94 1.71 -5.15
N SER A 40 15.38 1.75 -6.41
CA SER A 40 14.64 2.40 -7.48
C SER A 40 13.25 1.77 -7.65
N ARG A 41 13.18 0.44 -7.55
CA ARG A 41 11.93 -0.33 -7.59
C ARG A 41 11.00 0.01 -6.42
N ALA A 42 11.49 -0.08 -5.18
CA ALA A 42 10.69 0.24 -4.00
C ALA A 42 10.11 1.66 -4.08
N ARG A 43 10.92 2.61 -4.54
CA ARG A 43 10.52 3.99 -4.75
C ARG A 43 9.48 4.13 -5.87
N GLN A 44 9.67 3.48 -7.02
CA GLN A 44 8.71 3.54 -8.14
C GLN A 44 7.35 2.96 -7.76
N PHE A 45 7.31 1.83 -7.07
CA PHE A 45 6.06 1.28 -6.56
C PHE A 45 5.42 2.19 -5.51
N THR A 46 6.23 2.90 -4.72
CA THR A 46 5.72 3.88 -3.76
C THR A 46 5.05 5.07 -4.44
N ILE A 47 5.68 5.59 -5.48
CA ILE A 47 5.08 6.63 -6.33
C ILE A 47 3.78 6.14 -6.94
N LEU A 48 3.76 4.90 -7.45
CA LEU A 48 2.59 4.33 -8.11
C LEU A 48 1.39 4.20 -7.17
N TRP A 49 1.58 3.66 -5.96
CA TRP A 49 0.45 3.53 -5.05
C TRP A 49 0.01 4.89 -4.48
N LEU A 50 0.92 5.83 -4.22
CA LEU A 50 0.53 7.20 -3.84
C LEU A 50 -0.34 7.86 -4.92
N ALA A 51 0.02 7.69 -6.19
CA ALA A 51 -0.78 8.19 -7.30
C ALA A 51 -2.15 7.50 -7.40
N ALA A 52 -2.22 6.18 -7.17
CA ALA A 52 -3.47 5.43 -7.14
C ALA A 52 -4.41 5.91 -6.02
N PHE A 53 -3.89 6.12 -4.81
CA PHE A 53 -4.65 6.68 -3.68
C PHE A 53 -5.12 8.10 -3.98
N ALA A 54 -4.28 8.95 -4.56
CA ALA A 54 -4.68 10.29 -4.96
C ALA A 54 -5.83 10.27 -5.97
N LEU A 55 -5.73 9.44 -7.01
CA LEU A 55 -6.79 9.29 -8.00
C LEU A 55 -8.09 8.78 -7.37
N GLY A 56 -8.00 7.76 -6.50
CA GLY A 56 -9.15 7.23 -5.76
C GLY A 56 -9.86 8.32 -4.94
N TYR A 57 -9.09 9.15 -4.22
CA TYR A 57 -9.64 10.27 -3.45
C TYR A 57 -10.30 11.33 -4.33
N LEU A 58 -9.70 11.68 -5.47
CA LEU A 58 -10.31 12.63 -6.42
C LEU A 58 -11.62 12.08 -7.01
N ILE A 59 -11.66 10.80 -7.37
CA ILE A 59 -12.89 10.14 -7.85
C ILE A 59 -13.98 10.23 -6.78
N HIS A 60 -13.65 9.92 -5.52
CA HIS A 60 -14.60 10.03 -4.41
C HIS A 60 -15.06 11.46 -4.12
N ALA A 61 -14.19 12.46 -4.31
CA ALA A 61 -14.50 13.87 -4.06
C ALA A 61 -15.40 14.47 -5.14
N PHE A 62 -15.13 14.18 -6.42
CA PHE A 62 -15.83 14.81 -7.55
C PHE A 62 -17.09 14.07 -7.99
N LEU A 63 -17.10 12.74 -7.95
CA LEU A 63 -18.26 11.96 -8.40
C LEU A 63 -19.28 11.69 -7.28
N GLU A 64 -18.94 12.03 -6.03
CA GLU A 64 -19.80 11.81 -4.86
C GLU A 64 -20.38 10.38 -4.78
N LEU A 65 -19.59 9.38 -5.21
CA LEU A 65 -20.07 8.00 -5.38
C LEU A 65 -20.70 7.44 -4.09
N ARG A 66 -20.22 7.86 -2.91
CA ARG A 66 -20.77 7.45 -1.61
C ARG A 66 -22.22 7.90 -1.37
N VAL A 67 -22.72 8.88 -2.12
CA VAL A 67 -24.11 9.36 -2.08
C VAL A 67 -24.91 8.66 -3.17
N ILE A 68 -24.40 8.71 -4.39
CA ILE A 68 -25.15 8.38 -5.60
C ILE A 68 -25.12 6.87 -5.88
N TRP A 69 -24.01 6.22 -5.55
CA TRP A 69 -23.74 4.83 -5.88
C TRP A 69 -22.77 4.14 -4.89
N PRO A 70 -23.23 3.80 -3.68
CA PRO A 70 -22.38 3.27 -2.61
C PRO A 70 -21.61 2.00 -2.98
N THR A 71 -22.18 1.14 -3.83
CA THR A 71 -21.51 -0.07 -4.31
C THR A 71 -20.35 0.25 -5.25
N ALA A 72 -20.48 1.20 -6.17
CA ALA A 72 -19.37 1.68 -7.00
C ALA A 72 -18.31 2.41 -6.15
N ALA A 73 -18.72 3.18 -5.14
CA ALA A 73 -17.77 3.78 -4.22
C ALA A 73 -16.92 2.71 -3.51
N THR A 74 -17.55 1.62 -3.10
CA THR A 74 -16.87 0.48 -2.49
C THR A 74 -15.89 -0.18 -3.46
N ALA A 75 -16.32 -0.45 -4.70
CA ALA A 75 -15.44 -0.99 -5.75
C ALA A 75 -14.22 -0.09 -6.01
N VAL A 76 -14.41 1.22 -6.10
CA VAL A 76 -13.30 2.19 -6.25
C VAL A 76 -12.34 2.10 -5.06
N THR A 77 -12.86 2.08 -3.84
CA THR A 77 -12.04 1.96 -2.63
C THR A 77 -11.19 0.70 -2.64
N VAL A 78 -11.79 -0.47 -2.80
CA VAL A 78 -11.04 -1.74 -2.81
C VAL A 78 -10.01 -1.76 -3.95
N SER A 79 -10.34 -1.22 -5.12
CA SER A 79 -9.42 -1.17 -6.28
C SER A 79 -8.10 -0.46 -5.96
N TYR A 80 -8.13 0.77 -5.43
CA TYR A 80 -6.89 1.49 -5.14
C TYR A 80 -6.17 0.96 -3.90
N PHE A 81 -6.88 0.39 -2.92
CA PHE A 81 -6.26 -0.30 -1.79
C PHE A 81 -5.52 -1.58 -2.23
N HIS A 82 -6.08 -2.34 -3.19
CA HIS A 82 -5.44 -3.54 -3.72
C HIS A 82 -4.19 -3.20 -4.52
N ILE A 83 -4.24 -2.15 -5.37
CA ILE A 83 -3.04 -1.60 -6.02
C ILE A 83 -1.99 -1.25 -4.97
N GLY A 84 -2.40 -0.60 -3.88
CA GLY A 84 -1.55 -0.31 -2.73
C GLY A 84 -0.87 -1.55 -2.16
N ALA A 85 -1.65 -2.60 -1.88
CA ALA A 85 -1.15 -3.85 -1.34
C ALA A 85 -0.15 -4.54 -2.30
N ILE A 86 -0.43 -4.57 -3.60
CA ILE A 86 0.48 -5.11 -4.62
C ILE A 86 1.79 -4.33 -4.67
N CYS A 87 1.70 -3.01 -4.81
CA CYS A 87 2.87 -2.14 -4.90
C CYS A 87 3.72 -2.21 -3.63
N PHE A 88 3.08 -2.32 -2.48
CA PHE A 88 3.78 -2.53 -1.22
C PHE A 88 4.52 -3.87 -1.20
N CYS A 89 3.89 -4.97 -1.60
CA CYS A 89 4.55 -6.28 -1.65
C CYS A 89 5.72 -6.29 -2.64
N TRP A 90 5.52 -5.72 -3.84
CA TRP A 90 6.53 -5.67 -4.90
C TRP A 90 7.64 -4.65 -4.62
N GLY A 91 7.39 -3.65 -3.77
CA GLY A 91 8.35 -2.65 -3.39
C GLY A 91 9.19 -3.05 -2.17
N TYR A 92 8.56 -3.58 -1.12
CA TYR A 92 9.17 -3.67 0.20
C TYR A 92 9.68 -5.07 0.54
N ILE A 93 9.02 -6.14 0.08
CA ILE A 93 9.56 -7.50 0.27
C ILE A 93 10.92 -7.66 -0.42
N PRO A 94 11.14 -7.12 -1.64
CA PRO A 94 12.46 -7.13 -2.27
C PRO A 94 13.57 -6.39 -1.53
N LEU A 95 13.23 -5.49 -0.58
CA LEU A 95 14.24 -4.87 0.29
C LEU A 95 14.86 -5.88 1.28
N LEU A 96 14.17 -7.00 1.54
CA LEU A 96 14.67 -8.09 2.39
C LEU A 96 15.15 -9.29 1.57
N ASN A 97 14.44 -9.58 0.48
CA ASN A 97 14.69 -10.73 -0.38
C ASN A 97 14.69 -10.27 -1.85
N PRO A 98 15.85 -9.90 -2.42
CA PRO A 98 15.95 -9.36 -3.77
C PRO A 98 15.28 -10.23 -4.86
N ASP A 99 15.31 -11.55 -4.66
CA ASP A 99 14.77 -12.56 -5.58
C ASP A 99 13.27 -12.81 -5.41
N TYR A 100 12.59 -12.10 -4.50
CA TYR A 100 11.16 -12.27 -4.27
C TYR A 100 10.32 -11.98 -5.51
N LEU A 101 10.57 -10.85 -6.19
CA LEU A 101 9.71 -10.42 -7.30
C LEU A 101 10.08 -11.16 -8.59
N THR A 102 9.46 -12.33 -8.78
CA THR A 102 9.57 -13.12 -10.01
C THR A 102 8.39 -12.83 -10.96
N ARG A 103 8.54 -13.17 -12.25
CA ARG A 103 7.45 -13.08 -13.24
C ARG A 103 6.20 -13.85 -12.77
N ARG A 104 6.39 -15.01 -12.14
CA ARG A 104 5.28 -15.83 -11.62
C ARG A 104 4.49 -15.10 -10.53
N ILE A 105 5.17 -14.43 -9.60
CA ILE A 105 4.54 -13.65 -8.54
C ILE A 105 3.82 -12.43 -9.13
N ALA A 106 4.46 -11.72 -10.05
CA ALA A 106 3.85 -10.56 -10.71
C ALA A 106 2.56 -10.93 -11.47
N VAL A 107 2.58 -12.02 -12.24
CA VAL A 107 1.41 -12.52 -12.95
C VAL A 107 0.32 -12.96 -11.98
N ARG A 108 0.66 -13.73 -10.93
CA ARG A 108 -0.29 -14.18 -9.91
C ARG A 108 -1.04 -12.98 -9.30
N ASP A 109 -0.30 -11.99 -8.82
CA ASP A 109 -0.90 -10.85 -8.11
C ASP A 109 -1.75 -9.99 -9.06
N THR A 110 -1.31 -9.84 -10.31
CA THR A 110 -2.07 -9.12 -11.35
C THR A 110 -3.35 -9.86 -11.73
N VAL A 111 -3.32 -11.19 -11.84
CA VAL A 111 -4.50 -12.02 -12.11
C VAL A 111 -5.49 -11.96 -10.95
N ILE A 112 -5.00 -12.05 -9.70
CA ILE A 112 -5.85 -11.92 -8.51
C ILE A 112 -6.53 -10.54 -8.49
N TYR A 113 -5.78 -9.48 -8.78
CA TYR A 113 -6.33 -8.13 -8.90
C TYR A 113 -7.35 -8.01 -10.03
N ALA A 114 -7.09 -8.59 -11.21
CA ALA A 114 -8.04 -8.55 -12.33
C ALA A 114 -9.36 -9.28 -11.98
N ILE A 115 -9.27 -10.44 -11.33
CA ILE A 115 -10.45 -11.19 -10.87
C ILE A 115 -11.24 -10.37 -9.84
N GLU A 116 -10.54 -9.75 -8.88
CA GLU A 116 -11.16 -8.92 -7.85
C GLU A 116 -11.81 -7.68 -8.46
N LEU A 117 -11.14 -7.00 -9.40
CA LEU A 117 -11.68 -5.84 -10.11
C LEU A 117 -12.94 -6.20 -10.90
N ILE A 118 -12.91 -7.27 -11.69
CA ILE A 118 -14.08 -7.76 -12.43
C ILE A 118 -15.22 -8.06 -11.44
N SER A 119 -14.92 -8.80 -10.37
CA SER A 119 -15.92 -9.16 -9.34
C SER A 119 -16.53 -7.92 -8.69
N CYS A 120 -15.71 -6.96 -8.24
CA CYS A 120 -16.10 -5.69 -7.66
C CYS A 120 -17.07 -4.92 -8.56
N TRP A 121 -16.69 -4.73 -9.83
CA TRP A 121 -17.46 -3.91 -10.75
C TRP A 121 -18.72 -4.63 -11.23
N THR A 122 -18.66 -5.93 -11.51
CA THR A 122 -19.85 -6.73 -11.81
C THR A 122 -20.87 -6.64 -10.69
N MET A 123 -20.43 -6.72 -9.42
CA MET A 123 -21.33 -6.54 -8.27
C MET A 123 -21.87 -5.12 -8.16
N ALA A 124 -21.05 -4.10 -8.42
CA ALA A 124 -21.49 -2.71 -8.40
C ALA A 124 -22.61 -2.42 -9.42
N PHE A 125 -22.54 -3.03 -10.61
CA PHE A 125 -23.53 -2.84 -11.68
C PHE A 125 -24.78 -3.73 -11.54
N ILE A 126 -24.62 -5.02 -11.24
CA ILE A 126 -25.74 -5.97 -11.24
C ILE A 126 -26.50 -5.95 -9.91
N TRP A 127 -25.79 -5.79 -8.79
CA TRP A 127 -26.34 -5.98 -7.44
C TRP A 127 -26.33 -4.69 -6.63
N LYS A 128 -26.56 -3.55 -7.29
CA LYS A 128 -26.48 -2.19 -6.70
C LYS A 128 -27.25 -2.03 -5.38
N GLU A 129 -28.37 -2.73 -5.21
CA GLU A 129 -29.24 -2.60 -4.03
C GLU A 129 -29.00 -3.68 -2.95
N GLN A 130 -28.21 -4.71 -3.26
CA GLN A 130 -28.03 -5.84 -2.35
C GLN A 130 -26.65 -5.82 -1.70
N ASN A 131 -26.57 -5.14 -0.56
CA ASN A 131 -25.34 -4.93 0.20
C ASN A 131 -24.61 -6.24 0.57
N ILE A 132 -25.31 -7.37 0.73
CA ILE A 132 -24.68 -8.64 1.11
C ILE A 132 -23.69 -9.16 0.04
N TYR A 133 -23.93 -8.88 -1.24
CA TYR A 133 -23.05 -9.29 -2.33
C TYR A 133 -21.80 -8.44 -2.47
N THR A 134 -21.75 -7.28 -1.78
CA THR A 134 -20.52 -6.49 -1.68
C THR A 134 -19.46 -7.17 -0.82
N ALA A 135 -19.83 -8.14 0.04
CA ALA A 135 -18.90 -8.86 0.91
C ALA A 135 -17.88 -9.73 0.15
N LEU A 136 -18.25 -10.26 -1.04
CA LEU A 136 -17.40 -11.19 -1.79
C LEU A 136 -16.10 -10.53 -2.29
N PRO A 137 -16.11 -9.34 -2.91
CA PRO A 137 -14.86 -8.64 -3.23
C PRO A 137 -14.00 -8.28 -2.01
N PHE A 138 -14.62 -7.94 -0.86
CA PHE A 138 -13.87 -7.74 0.38
C PHE A 138 -13.19 -9.02 0.85
N LEU A 139 -13.85 -10.18 0.75
CA LEU A 139 -13.25 -11.47 1.11
C LEU A 139 -12.04 -11.79 0.23
N LEU A 140 -12.11 -11.49 -1.08
CA LEU A 140 -10.96 -11.65 -1.98
C LEU A 140 -9.80 -10.72 -1.57
N PHE A 141 -10.09 -9.45 -1.31
CA PHE A 141 -9.10 -8.49 -0.84
C PHE A 141 -8.48 -8.90 0.50
N PHE A 142 -9.28 -9.23 1.50
CA PHE A 142 -8.79 -9.65 2.82
C PHE A 142 -8.01 -10.96 2.75
N GLY A 143 -8.46 -11.93 1.94
CA GLY A 143 -7.72 -13.16 1.70
C GLY A 143 -6.35 -12.89 1.08
N TYR A 144 -6.29 -12.01 0.08
CA TYR A 144 -5.04 -11.57 -0.54
C TYR A 144 -4.13 -10.84 0.46
N CYS A 145 -4.67 -9.92 1.26
CA CYS A 145 -3.91 -9.22 2.30
C CYS A 145 -3.37 -10.20 3.35
N ALA A 146 -4.20 -11.11 3.87
CA ALA A 146 -3.79 -12.09 4.87
C ALA A 146 -2.65 -12.99 4.34
N PHE A 147 -2.77 -13.46 3.10
CA PHE A 147 -1.70 -14.21 2.44
C PHE A 147 -0.38 -13.43 2.39
N ASN A 148 -0.43 -12.16 1.95
CA ASN A 148 0.77 -11.34 1.82
C ASN A 148 1.37 -10.93 3.17
N VAL A 149 0.55 -10.70 4.19
CA VAL A 149 1.01 -10.47 5.56
C VAL A 149 1.81 -11.67 6.06
N VAL A 150 1.32 -12.89 5.83
CA VAL A 150 2.04 -14.13 6.19
C VAL A 150 3.34 -14.25 5.42
N VAL A 151 3.34 -14.00 4.11
CA VAL A 151 4.56 -14.03 3.27
C VAL A 151 5.58 -12.99 3.75
N PHE A 152 5.12 -11.78 4.05
CA PHE A 152 5.96 -10.70 4.55
C PHE A 152 6.60 -11.09 5.89
N TYR A 153 5.83 -11.48 6.90
CA TYR A 153 6.39 -11.81 8.22
C TYR A 153 7.27 -13.05 8.18
N LYS A 154 6.94 -14.07 7.38
CA LYS A 154 7.85 -15.22 7.18
C LYS A 154 9.18 -14.79 6.59
N THR A 155 9.16 -13.91 5.59
CA THR A 155 10.38 -13.37 4.96
C THR A 155 11.14 -12.49 5.95
N PHE A 156 10.43 -11.62 6.66
CA PHE A 156 10.97 -10.72 7.67
C PHE A 156 11.67 -11.49 8.79
N HIS A 157 11.03 -12.48 9.40
CA HIS A 157 11.65 -13.27 10.48
C HIS A 157 12.88 -14.04 10.01
N ARG A 158 12.83 -14.62 8.80
CA ARG A 158 13.98 -15.35 8.24
C ARG A 158 15.18 -14.43 7.98
N VAL A 159 14.94 -13.23 7.45
CA VAL A 159 16.00 -12.30 7.04
C VAL A 159 16.48 -11.44 8.20
N SER A 160 15.57 -10.93 9.05
CA SER A 160 15.89 -10.04 10.18
C SER A 160 16.83 -10.71 11.19
N PHE A 161 16.61 -11.98 11.53
CA PHE A 161 17.51 -12.71 12.43
C PHE A 161 18.94 -12.76 11.91
N ARG A 162 19.11 -12.97 10.60
CA ARG A 162 20.42 -13.08 9.96
C ARG A 162 21.09 -11.73 9.76
N LEU A 163 20.31 -10.71 9.38
CA LEU A 163 20.77 -9.33 9.29
C LEU A 163 21.24 -8.79 10.65
N LEU A 164 20.60 -9.17 11.75
CA LEU A 164 21.00 -8.78 13.10
C LEU A 164 22.33 -9.41 13.55
N MET A 165 22.74 -10.52 12.94
CA MET A 165 24.05 -11.15 13.21
C MET A 165 25.19 -10.52 12.41
N MET A 166 24.92 -9.60 11.48
CA MET A 166 25.95 -8.90 10.72
C MET A 166 26.37 -7.61 11.43
N SER A 167 27.68 -7.41 11.65
CA SER A 167 28.25 -6.27 12.38
C SER A 167 28.40 -4.97 11.55
N TYR A 168 27.89 -4.92 10.33
CA TYR A 168 28.13 -3.80 9.41
C TYR A 168 26.96 -2.83 9.34
N GLY A 169 27.24 -1.54 9.49
CA GLY A 169 26.30 -0.44 9.25
C GLY A 169 25.10 -0.38 10.21
N ASN A 170 24.13 0.48 9.90
CA ASN A 170 22.90 0.64 10.70
C ASN A 170 21.80 -0.35 10.29
N VAL A 171 22.14 -1.64 10.18
CA VAL A 171 21.23 -2.71 9.75
C VAL A 171 20.06 -2.90 10.72
N ARG A 172 20.30 -2.74 12.03
CA ARG A 172 19.25 -2.79 13.06
C ARG A 172 18.20 -1.68 12.87
N GLY A 173 18.65 -0.47 12.50
CA GLY A 173 17.77 0.65 12.18
C GLY A 173 16.92 0.36 10.94
N PHE A 174 17.51 -0.23 9.90
CA PHE A 174 16.79 -0.67 8.70
C PHE A 174 15.69 -1.70 9.02
N VAL A 175 16.01 -2.75 9.77
CA VAL A 175 15.07 -3.83 10.11
C VAL A 175 13.87 -3.28 10.90
N ARG A 176 14.12 -2.49 11.95
CA ARG A 176 13.06 -1.86 12.77
C ARG A 176 12.19 -0.92 11.94
N TRP A 177 12.82 -0.15 11.06
CA TRP A 177 12.14 0.78 10.18
C TRP A 177 11.19 0.07 9.20
N MET A 178 11.70 -0.98 8.55
CA MET A 178 10.92 -1.82 7.64
C MET A 178 9.73 -2.39 8.39
N GLN A 179 9.95 -3.02 9.54
CA GLN A 179 8.89 -3.60 10.35
C GLN A 179 7.81 -2.57 10.69
N LEU A 180 8.20 -1.42 11.25
CA LEU A 180 7.25 -0.39 11.66
C LEU A 180 6.43 0.16 10.48
N SER A 181 7.07 0.40 9.33
CA SER A 181 6.35 0.86 8.13
C SER A 181 5.34 -0.18 7.63
N CYS A 182 5.70 -1.47 7.74
CA CYS A 182 4.87 -2.57 7.29
C CYS A 182 3.70 -2.80 8.25
N ASP A 183 3.94 -2.87 9.56
CA ASP A 183 2.91 -2.99 10.58
C ASP A 183 1.87 -1.88 10.41
N ILE A 184 2.35 -0.64 10.30
CA ILE A 184 1.50 0.55 10.14
C ILE A 184 0.64 0.48 8.86
N ILE A 185 1.22 0.11 7.70
CA ILE A 185 0.43 0.05 6.45
C ILE A 185 -0.57 -1.10 6.45
N ILE A 186 -0.21 -2.24 7.05
CA ILE A 186 -1.08 -3.42 7.17
C ILE A 186 -2.27 -3.08 8.06
N PHE A 187 -2.01 -2.54 9.26
CA PHE A 187 -3.06 -2.13 10.18
C PHE A 187 -3.96 -1.07 9.54
N PHE A 188 -3.39 -0.03 8.95
CA PHE A 188 -4.17 1.04 8.32
C PHE A 188 -5.02 0.53 7.15
N GLY A 189 -4.43 -0.27 6.25
CA GLY A 189 -5.13 -0.79 5.07
C GLY A 189 -6.27 -1.75 5.43
N ILE A 190 -6.02 -2.72 6.30
CA ILE A 190 -7.05 -3.69 6.72
C ILE A 190 -8.15 -2.98 7.51
N PHE A 191 -7.79 -2.10 8.45
CA PHE A 191 -8.74 -1.38 9.28
C PHE A 191 -9.66 -0.49 8.44
N LEU A 192 -9.11 0.26 7.49
CA LEU A 192 -9.88 1.20 6.69
C LEU A 192 -10.84 0.48 5.74
N VAL A 193 -10.39 -0.60 5.11
CA VAL A 193 -11.27 -1.43 4.27
C VAL A 193 -12.36 -2.12 5.11
N ALA A 194 -12.06 -2.51 6.36
CA ALA A 194 -13.06 -3.06 7.28
C ALA A 194 -14.09 -2.00 7.72
N LEU A 195 -13.68 -0.75 7.96
CA LEU A 195 -14.60 0.35 8.25
C LEU A 195 -15.55 0.61 7.08
N VAL A 196 -15.06 0.54 5.84
CA VAL A 196 -15.88 0.68 4.64
C VAL A 196 -16.96 -0.40 4.56
N LEU A 197 -16.60 -1.63 4.91
CA LEU A 197 -17.52 -2.77 4.94
C LEU A 197 -18.57 -2.64 6.07
N LEU A 198 -18.14 -2.26 7.27
CA LEU A 198 -19.02 -2.18 8.45
C LEU A 198 -19.94 -0.96 8.43
N PHE A 199 -19.48 0.16 7.87
CA PHE A 199 -20.18 1.45 7.91
C PHE A 199 -20.30 2.12 6.53
N PRO A 200 -20.87 1.45 5.51
CA PRO A 200 -20.89 1.95 4.14
C PRO A 200 -21.60 3.31 4.00
N ASN A 201 -22.62 3.56 4.83
CA ASN A 201 -23.42 4.79 4.82
C ASN A 201 -22.89 5.89 5.74
N ALA A 202 -22.17 5.55 6.81
CA ALA A 202 -21.64 6.50 7.78
C ALA A 202 -20.16 6.88 7.52
N ILE A 203 -19.55 6.31 6.48
CA ILE A 203 -18.13 6.53 6.16
C ILE A 203 -17.76 8.00 5.99
N ARG A 204 -18.69 8.88 5.62
CA ARG A 204 -18.41 10.33 5.46
C ARG A 204 -17.88 10.99 6.73
N LEU A 205 -18.21 10.45 7.91
CA LEU A 205 -17.69 10.90 9.21
C LEU A 205 -16.26 10.41 9.45
N PHE A 206 -15.93 9.22 8.96
CA PHE A 206 -14.63 8.58 9.16
C PHE A 206 -13.60 8.99 8.10
N THR A 207 -14.03 9.27 6.86
CA THR A 207 -13.15 9.64 5.74
C THR A 207 -12.24 10.84 6.04
N PRO A 208 -12.65 11.91 6.74
CA PRO A 208 -11.74 13.00 7.10
C PRO A 208 -10.63 12.55 8.06
N ILE A 209 -10.98 11.73 9.05
CA ILE A 209 -10.02 11.18 10.02
C ILE A 209 -9.03 10.27 9.30
N GLU A 210 -9.54 9.40 8.43
CA GLU A 210 -8.76 8.50 7.59
C GLU A 210 -7.82 9.24 6.65
N ALA A 211 -8.29 10.29 5.98
CA ALA A 211 -7.47 11.10 5.07
C ALA A 211 -6.30 11.75 5.83
N ILE A 212 -6.55 12.34 6.99
CA ILE A 212 -5.51 12.98 7.81
C ILE A 212 -4.53 11.93 8.37
N ALA A 213 -5.03 10.83 8.93
CA ALA A 213 -4.20 9.75 9.44
C ALA A 213 -3.33 9.14 8.31
N GLY A 214 -3.92 8.95 7.13
CA GLY A 214 -3.25 8.48 5.93
C GLY A 214 -2.13 9.41 5.49
N ILE A 215 -2.31 10.73 5.51
CA ILE A 215 -1.24 11.70 5.18
C ILE A 215 -0.03 11.50 6.10
N GLY A 216 -0.25 11.44 7.42
CA GLY A 216 0.84 11.27 8.38
C GLY A 216 1.60 9.95 8.18
N LEU A 217 0.85 8.88 7.96
CA LEU A 217 1.36 7.54 7.70
C LEU A 217 2.18 7.46 6.41
N PHE A 218 1.63 7.96 5.32
CA PHE A 218 2.29 7.97 4.02
C PHE A 218 3.52 8.89 4.02
N ALA A 219 3.46 10.03 4.73
CA ALA A 219 4.62 10.90 4.92
C ALA A 219 5.73 10.20 5.70
N TYR A 220 5.38 9.42 6.73
CA TYR A 220 6.34 8.56 7.42
C TYR A 220 7.01 7.60 6.43
N ILE A 221 6.24 6.87 5.62
CA ILE A 221 6.74 5.90 4.64
C ILE A 221 7.61 6.53 3.54
N VAL A 222 7.28 7.74 3.09
CA VAL A 222 8.06 8.50 2.09
C VAL A 222 9.41 8.94 2.65
N ARG A 223 9.41 9.51 3.86
CA ARG A 223 10.63 9.92 4.57
C ARG A 223 11.56 8.73 4.80
N SER A 224 10.93 7.62 5.10
CA SER A 224 11.47 6.31 5.37
C SER A 224 12.20 5.70 4.16
N ILE A 225 11.56 5.64 2.99
CA ILE A 225 12.24 5.27 1.72
C ILE A 225 13.38 6.25 1.41
N SER A 226 13.14 7.55 1.60
CA SER A 226 14.18 8.56 1.37
C SER A 226 15.38 8.35 2.30
N ARG A 227 15.20 7.86 3.53
CA ARG A 227 16.32 7.52 4.42
C ARG A 227 17.00 6.23 4.03
N TYR A 228 16.25 5.23 3.55
CA TYR A 228 16.80 3.96 3.08
C TYR A 228 17.87 4.16 2.00
N GLY A 229 17.68 5.11 1.07
CA GLY A 229 18.71 5.39 0.05
C GLY A 229 20.09 5.72 0.63
N LYS A 230 20.19 6.26 1.85
CA LYS A 230 21.49 6.54 2.50
C LYS A 230 22.20 5.27 3.02
N VAL A 231 21.45 4.21 3.27
CA VAL A 231 21.93 2.93 3.81
C VAL A 231 21.79 1.77 2.81
N VAL A 232 21.40 2.09 1.56
CA VAL A 232 21.08 1.09 0.53
C VAL A 232 22.28 0.20 0.23
N GLU A 233 23.49 0.74 0.25
CA GLU A 233 24.70 -0.02 -0.06
C GLU A 233 24.98 -1.06 1.02
N ASP A 234 24.94 -0.65 2.29
CA ASP A 234 25.08 -1.55 3.44
C ASP A 234 23.96 -2.60 3.46
N ALA A 235 22.71 -2.19 3.19
CA ALA A 235 21.56 -3.08 3.17
C ALA A 235 21.60 -4.08 2.00
N THR A 236 22.07 -3.65 0.82
CA THR A 236 22.20 -4.52 -0.36
C THR A 236 23.29 -5.56 -0.13
N ARG A 237 24.47 -5.16 0.36
CA ARG A 237 25.54 -6.11 0.72
C ARG A 237 25.08 -7.10 1.78
N ALA A 238 24.36 -6.63 2.81
CA ALA A 238 23.86 -7.49 3.86
C ALA A 238 22.82 -8.50 3.35
N THR A 239 21.95 -8.11 2.42
CA THR A 239 20.94 -9.01 1.83
C THR A 239 21.52 -9.99 0.81
N GLU A 240 22.50 -9.58 0.00
CA GLU A 240 23.22 -10.45 -0.94
C GLU A 240 24.01 -11.54 -0.21
N ASN A 241 24.74 -11.18 0.85
CA ASN A 241 25.47 -12.15 1.68
C ASN A 241 24.53 -13.19 2.31
N VAL A 242 23.32 -12.79 2.73
CA VAL A 242 22.31 -13.72 3.24
C VAL A 242 21.75 -14.62 2.12
N ALA A 243 21.62 -14.12 0.89
CA ALA A 243 21.18 -14.91 -0.25
C ALA A 243 22.22 -15.97 -0.65
N GLU A 244 23.51 -15.64 -0.62
CA GLU A 244 24.60 -16.59 -0.88
C GLU A 244 24.68 -17.68 0.20
N PHE A 245 24.51 -17.31 1.47
CA PHE A 245 24.47 -18.28 2.57
C PHE A 245 23.32 -19.30 2.42
N ASN A 246 22.22 -18.95 1.73
CA ASN A 246 21.11 -19.89 1.48
C ASN A 246 21.35 -20.87 0.32
N LYS A 247 22.41 -20.66 -0.47
CA LYS A 247 22.75 -21.53 -1.60
C LYS A 247 23.78 -22.61 -1.23
N LYS A 248 24.36 -22.53 -0.03
CA LYS A 248 25.26 -23.53 0.56
C LYS A 248 24.49 -24.41 1.53
#